data_AF-A0A2K6TK36-F1
#
_entry.id   AF-A0A2K6TK36-F1
#
_cell.length_a   1.000
_cell.length_b   1.000
_cell.length_c   1.000
_cell.angle_alpha   90.00
_cell.angle_beta   90.00
_cell.angle_gamma   90.00
#
_symmetry.space_group_name_H-M   'P 1'
#
loop_
_entity.id
_entity.type
_entity.pdbx_description
1 polymer ?
#
loop_
_entity_poly.entity_id
_entity_poly.type
_entity_poly.pdbx_seq_one_letter_code
_entity_poly.pdbx_strand_id
1 'polypeptide(L)' 'MAAFALRDPARGMTFEDVAIYFSQEEWELPRFLYCDVMLENFAHVTSL' A
#
# COMPACT_ATOMS: atom_id res chain seq x y z
N MET A 1 -16.75 -5.84 -19.61
CA MET A 1 -16.77 -5.48 -18.17
C MET A 1 -16.62 -3.97 -18.09
N ALA A 2 -17.73 -3.26 -17.89
CA ALA A 2 -17.80 -1.82 -18.14
C ALA A 2 -17.96 -1.03 -16.84
N ALA A 3 -17.22 0.08 -16.82
CA ALA A 3 -17.43 1.30 -16.06
C ALA A 3 -17.34 1.18 -14.54
N PHE A 4 -16.21 1.69 -14.05
CA PHE A 4 -16.05 2.48 -12.84
C PHE A 4 -17.21 3.50 -12.73
N ALA A 5 -18.39 3.01 -12.37
CA ALA A 5 -19.63 3.76 -12.42
C ALA A 5 -19.64 4.76 -11.27
N LEU A 6 -19.62 6.04 -11.63
CA LEU A 6 -20.15 7.18 -10.89
C LEU A 6 -19.92 7.11 -9.37
N ARG A 7 -18.81 7.70 -8.91
CA ARG A 7 -18.63 8.02 -7.49
C ARG A 7 -19.66 9.07 -7.09
N ASP A 8 -20.79 8.58 -6.57
CA ASP A 8 -21.73 9.36 -5.78
C ASP A 8 -21.00 9.78 -4.48
N PRO A 9 -20.80 11.08 -4.22
CA PRO A 9 -20.10 11.53 -3.01
C PRO A 9 -20.84 11.17 -1.70
N ALA A 10 -22.10 10.72 -1.78
CA ALA A 10 -22.86 10.22 -0.63
C ALA A 10 -22.62 8.72 -0.34
N ARG A 11 -22.01 7.96 -1.28
CA ARG A 11 -21.53 6.60 -1.01
C ARG A 11 -20.15 6.70 -0.38
N GLY A 12 -20.09 6.52 0.93
CA GLY A 12 -18.83 6.52 1.68
C GLY A 12 -17.80 5.58 1.05
N MET A 13 -16.53 5.99 1.10
CA MET A 13 -15.42 5.17 0.62
C MET A 13 -15.33 3.90 1.46
N THR A 14 -15.42 2.76 0.79
CA THR A 14 -15.22 1.44 1.40
C THR A 14 -13.75 1.05 1.33
N PHE A 15 -13.32 0.10 2.16
CA PHE A 15 -11.92 -0.35 2.14
C PHE A 15 -11.55 -0.95 0.78
N GLU A 16 -12.51 -1.60 0.13
CA GLU A 16 -12.39 -2.18 -1.19
C GLU A 16 -12.10 -1.14 -2.29
N ASP A 17 -12.50 0.12 -2.08
CA ASP A 17 -12.22 1.22 -3.03
C ASP A 17 -10.74 1.66 -3.03
N VAL A 18 -9.97 1.26 -2.01
CA VAL A 18 -8.54 1.62 -1.84
C VAL A 18 -7.62 0.42 -1.67
N ALA A 19 -8.17 -0.77 -1.43
CA ALA A 19 -7.40 -2.00 -1.26
C ALA A 19 -6.74 -2.41 -2.58
N ILE A 20 -5.42 -2.59 -2.54
CA ILE A 20 -4.64 -3.19 -3.61
C ILE A 20 -4.34 -4.62 -3.20
N TYR A 21 -4.83 -5.58 -3.97
CA TYR A 21 -4.56 -6.99 -3.76
C TYR A 21 -3.32 -7.39 -4.55
N PHE A 22 -2.39 -8.05 -3.89
CA PHE A 22 -1.14 -8.54 -4.47
C PHE A 22 -1.15 -10.06 -4.55
N SER A 23 -0.46 -10.63 -5.53
CA SER A 23 -0.13 -12.06 -5.53
C SER A 23 0.86 -12.38 -4.40
N GLN A 24 1.04 -13.68 -4.10
CA GLN A 24 2.04 -14.12 -3.13
C GLN A 24 3.46 -13.67 -3.51
N GLU A 25 3.80 -13.73 -4.80
CA GLU A 25 5.11 -13.25 -5.29
C GLU A 25 5.22 -11.73 -5.20
N GLU A 26 4.15 -11.00 -5.49
CA GLU A 26 4.12 -9.54 -5.37
C GLU A 26 4.17 -9.08 -3.92
N TRP A 27 3.73 -9.90 -2.94
CA TRP A 27 3.76 -9.57 -1.52
C TRP A 27 5.18 -9.50 -0.93
N GLU A 28 6.13 -10.23 -1.50
CA GLU A 28 7.52 -10.21 -1.03
C GLU A 28 8.24 -8.90 -1.40
N LEU A 29 7.78 -8.20 -2.44
CA LEU A 29 8.44 -6.99 -2.95
C LEU A 29 8.21 -5.75 -2.06
N PRO A 30 6.97 -5.42 -1.62
CA PRO A 30 6.71 -4.41 -0.59
C PRO A 30 7.40 -4.72 0.74
N ARG A 31 7.53 -6.00 1.10
CA ARG A 31 8.22 -6.40 2.32
C ARG A 31 9.72 -6.09 2.25
N PHE A 32 10.35 -6.35 1.10
CA PHE A 32 11.74 -6.00 0.87
C PHE A 32 11.95 -4.48 0.88
N LEU A 33 11.13 -3.73 0.16
CA LEU A 33 11.20 -2.26 0.13
C LEU A 33 10.93 -1.62 1.51
N TYR A 34 9.98 -2.17 2.27
CA TYR A 34 9.75 -1.74 3.65
C TYR A 34 10.96 -2.03 4.53
N CYS A 35 11.56 -3.23 4.43
CA CYS A 35 12.78 -3.56 5.17
C CYS A 35 13.93 -2.62 4.83
N ASP A 36 14.19 -2.33 3.55
CA ASP A 36 15.27 -1.44 3.14
C ASP A 36 15.10 -0.03 3.70
N VAL A 37 13.90 0.55 3.54
CA VAL A 37 13.59 1.88 4.07
C VAL A 37 13.63 1.90 5.60
N MET A 38 13.18 0.84 6.27
CA MET A 38 13.25 0.73 7.73
C MET A 38 14.68 0.56 8.24
N LEU A 39 15.55 -0.14 7.51
CA LEU A 39 16.96 -0.29 7.86
C LEU A 39 17.72 1.04 7.69
N GLU A 40 17.44 1.79 6.62
CA GLU A 40 17.98 3.14 6.41
C GLU A 40 17.50 4.09 7.52
N ASN A 41 16.20 4.09 7.82
CA ASN A 41 15.64 4.89 8.91
C ASN A 41 16.24 4.52 10.27
N PHE A 42 16.42 3.22 10.55
CA PHE A 42 17.03 2.75 11.80
C PHE A 42 18.46 3.27 11.94
N ALA A 43 19.28 3.12 10.89
CA ALA A 43 20.65 3.62 10.88
C ALA A 43 20.71 5.13 11.17
N HIS A 44 19.82 5.91 10.56
CA HIS A 44 19.73 7.36 10.80
C HIS A 44 19.33 7.71 12.23
N VAL A 45 18.31 7.05 12.79
CA VAL A 45 17.87 7.32 14.18
C VAL A 45 18.94 6.91 15.18
N THR A 46 19.68 5.83 14.94
CA THR A 46 20.78 5.39 15.82
C THR A 46 22.04 6.25 15.71
N SER A 47 22.11 7.17 14.75
CA SER A 47 23.24 8.08 14.56
C SER A 47 23.08 9.44 15.26
N LEU A 48 22.00 9.64 16.03
CA LEU A 48 21.73 10.82 16.86
C LEU A 48 22.31 10.68 18.28
#